data_AF-A0A0C3Q6L7-F1
#
_entry.id   AF-A0A0C3Q6L7-F1
#
_cell.length_a   1.000
_cell.length_b   1.000
_cell.length_c   1.000
_cell.angle_alpha   90.00
_cell.angle_beta   90.00
_cell.angle_gamma   90.00
#
_symmetry.space_group_name_H-M   'P 1'
#
loop_
_entity.id
_entity.type
_entity.pdbx_description
1 polymer ?
#
loop_
_entity_poly.entity_id
_entity_poly.type
_entity_poly.pdbx_seq_one_letter_code
_entity_poly.pdbx_strand_id
1 'polypeptide(L)'
;VHKLFKRGWKHPDKAFPDVQRIFAVVLPNHLERPYLTYKGRLERSSGDSGVNEKLVFHGTPRHCRLGDGDNFTNLCKKTTCSLCIILRYSFSVERAGTAPDRNFLRFGHGIYTSSVSSKADDYTNDHSNSPHRVVLVARAALGKSKVLRRNTQNLRSPPSGYDSVLGEVGYDLNYDEQVLYRDDAIRPAYIITYEP
;
A
#
# COMPACT_ATOMS: atom_id res chain seq x y z
N VAL A 1 -14.46 2.61 -3.49
CA VAL A 1 -13.39 1.60 -3.25
C VAL A 1 -13.65 0.29 -3.99
N HIS A 2 -14.80 -0.37 -3.84
CA HIS A 2 -15.11 -1.63 -4.56
C HIS A 2 -14.81 -1.59 -6.09
N LYS A 3 -15.32 -0.57 -6.80
CA LYS A 3 -15.05 -0.38 -8.25
C LYS A 3 -13.56 -0.23 -8.57
N LEU A 4 -12.77 0.39 -7.67
CA LEU A 4 -11.31 0.51 -7.83
C LEU A 4 -10.64 -0.86 -7.70
N PHE A 5 -11.05 -1.66 -6.71
CA PHE A 5 -10.55 -3.02 -6.53
C PHE A 5 -10.87 -3.92 -7.73
N LYS A 6 -12.10 -3.87 -8.24
CA LYS A 6 -12.49 -4.61 -9.45
C LYS A 6 -11.69 -4.20 -10.69
N ARG A 7 -11.52 -2.90 -10.93
CA ARG A 7 -10.72 -2.39 -12.06
C ARG A 7 -9.22 -2.68 -11.93
N GLY A 8 -8.73 -2.77 -10.69
CA GLY A 8 -7.34 -3.09 -10.39
C GLY A 8 -7.04 -4.59 -10.51
N TRP A 9 -8.05 -5.45 -10.67
CA TRP A 9 -7.85 -6.89 -10.77
C TRP A 9 -7.49 -7.26 -12.21
N LYS A 10 -6.19 -7.34 -12.50
CA LYS A 10 -5.65 -7.43 -13.88
C LYS A 10 -4.89 -8.71 -14.18
N HIS A 11 -4.60 -9.54 -13.18
CA HIS A 11 -3.97 -10.84 -13.39
C HIS A 11 -4.96 -11.77 -14.14
N PRO A 12 -4.68 -12.20 -15.37
CA PRO A 12 -5.61 -12.99 -16.17
C PRO A 12 -5.81 -14.41 -15.63
N ASP A 13 -4.83 -14.91 -14.88
CA ASP A 13 -4.82 -16.22 -14.22
C ASP A 13 -5.56 -16.24 -12.87
N LYS A 14 -6.00 -15.08 -12.37
CA LYS A 14 -6.74 -14.96 -11.11
C LYS A 14 -8.20 -14.65 -11.34
N ALA A 15 -9.09 -15.54 -10.93
CA ALA A 15 -10.52 -15.24 -10.86
C ALA A 15 -10.76 -14.00 -9.98
N PHE A 16 -11.72 -13.16 -10.35
CA PHE A 16 -12.09 -12.02 -9.51
C PHE A 16 -12.79 -12.55 -8.24
N PRO A 17 -12.28 -12.25 -7.03
CA PRO A 17 -12.80 -12.83 -5.81
C PRO A 17 -14.09 -12.13 -5.37
N ASP A 18 -14.93 -12.85 -4.63
CA ASP A 18 -16.11 -12.24 -4.02
C ASP A 18 -15.69 -11.31 -2.86
N VAL A 19 -16.15 -10.06 -2.93
CA VAL A 19 -15.80 -9.04 -1.94
C VAL A 19 -16.77 -9.13 -0.79
N GLN A 20 -16.25 -9.54 0.36
CA GLN A 20 -17.04 -9.76 1.56
C GLN A 20 -17.36 -8.44 2.26
N ARG A 21 -16.34 -7.62 2.58
CA ARG A 21 -16.52 -6.37 3.32
C ARG A 21 -15.48 -5.32 2.96
N ILE A 22 -15.85 -4.06 3.15
CA ILE A 22 -14.95 -2.92 3.03
C ILE A 22 -15.10 -2.05 4.28
N PHE A 23 -14.03 -1.91 5.05
CA PHE A 23 -14.01 -1.04 6.23
C PHE A 23 -13.22 0.22 5.94
N ALA A 24 -13.75 1.38 6.31
CA ALA A 24 -12.99 2.62 6.33
C ALA A 24 -12.09 2.66 7.57
N VAL A 25 -10.85 3.11 7.39
CA VAL A 25 -9.90 3.30 8.47
C VAL A 25 -10.03 4.72 9.00
N VAL A 26 -10.41 4.86 10.26
CA VAL A 26 -10.46 6.16 10.95
C VAL A 26 -9.15 6.33 11.73
N LEU A 27 -8.37 7.34 11.36
CA LEU A 27 -7.08 7.60 11.97
C LEU A 27 -7.20 8.65 13.08
N PRO A 28 -6.51 8.45 14.24
CA PRO A 28 -6.37 9.50 15.23
C PRO A 28 -5.53 10.65 14.69
N ASN A 29 -5.78 11.86 15.20
CA ASN A 29 -5.14 13.10 14.74
C ASN A 29 -3.60 13.03 14.68
N HIS A 30 -2.96 12.36 15.64
CA HIS A 30 -1.50 12.26 15.67
C HIS A 30 -0.94 11.42 14.50
N LEU A 31 -1.71 10.47 13.96
CA LEU A 31 -1.33 9.74 12.75
C LEU A 31 -1.67 10.54 11.49
N GLU A 32 -2.81 11.25 11.45
CA GLU A 32 -3.23 11.99 10.25
C GLU A 32 -2.40 13.28 10.01
N ARG A 33 -2.05 14.01 11.07
CA ARG A 33 -1.39 15.34 10.97
C ARG A 33 -0.10 15.36 10.13
N PRO A 34 0.85 14.41 10.28
CA PRO A 34 2.05 14.42 9.45
C PRO A 34 1.75 14.27 7.95
N TYR A 35 0.72 13.49 7.58
CA TYR A 35 0.28 13.35 6.19
C TYR A 35 -0.28 14.64 5.62
N LEU A 36 -1.15 15.32 6.37
CA LEU A 36 -1.68 16.63 5.98
C LEU A 36 -0.56 17.67 5.84
N THR A 37 0.44 17.61 6.72
CA THR A 37 1.61 18.50 6.68
C THR A 37 2.44 18.24 5.42
N TYR A 38 2.67 16.96 5.08
CA TYR A 38 3.38 16.57 3.87
C TYR A 38 2.63 17.00 2.60
N LYS A 39 1.31 16.76 2.53
CA LYS A 39 0.46 17.25 1.44
C LYS A 39 0.56 18.76 1.25
N GLY A 40 0.45 19.53 2.34
CA GLY A 40 0.57 20.99 2.28
C GLY A 40 1.96 21.46 1.83
N ARG A 41 3.02 20.66 2.03
CA ARG A 41 4.34 20.95 1.43
C ARG A 41 4.30 20.73 -0.08
N LEU A 42 3.77 19.60 -0.55
CA LEU A 42 3.64 19.32 -1.98
C LEU A 42 2.80 20.36 -2.72
N GLU A 43 1.69 20.82 -2.13
CA GLU A 43 0.85 21.90 -2.68
C GLU A 43 1.64 23.19 -2.92
N ARG A 44 2.61 23.48 -2.04
CA ARG A 44 3.48 24.67 -2.15
C ARG A 44 4.68 24.46 -3.09
N SER A 45 5.18 23.24 -3.23
CA SER A 45 6.46 22.96 -3.89
C SER A 45 6.38 22.34 -5.27
N SER A 46 5.28 21.66 -5.62
CA SER A 46 5.30 20.69 -6.73
C SER A 46 4.83 21.24 -8.08
N GLY A 47 4.58 22.55 -8.20
CA GLY A 47 4.13 23.18 -9.45
C GLY A 47 2.93 22.44 -10.07
N ASP A 48 2.97 22.18 -11.38
CA ASP A 48 1.90 21.46 -12.10
C ASP A 48 1.68 20.01 -11.63
N SER A 49 2.65 19.38 -10.95
CA SER A 49 2.49 18.00 -10.46
C SER A 49 1.55 17.92 -9.24
N GLY A 50 1.42 19.03 -8.48
CA GLY A 50 0.60 19.10 -7.28
C GLY A 50 0.86 17.97 -6.28
N VAL A 51 -0.18 17.60 -5.51
CA VAL A 51 -0.11 16.50 -4.53
C VAL A 51 -0.06 15.13 -5.19
N ASN A 52 -0.66 14.99 -6.38
CA ASN A 52 -0.82 13.70 -7.07
C ASN A 52 -1.32 12.60 -6.10
N GLU A 53 -2.38 12.91 -5.34
CA GLU A 53 -2.95 11.97 -4.37
C GLU A 53 -3.72 10.85 -5.07
N LYS A 54 -3.43 9.60 -4.71
CA LYS A 54 -4.11 8.42 -5.25
C LYS A 54 -4.48 7.43 -4.16
N LEU A 55 -5.56 6.70 -4.39
CA LEU A 55 -5.81 5.45 -3.69
C LEU A 55 -4.99 4.35 -4.37
N VAL A 56 -4.14 3.68 -3.59
CA VAL A 56 -3.25 2.61 -4.03
C VAL A 56 -3.42 1.38 -3.15
N PHE A 57 -3.11 0.20 -3.69
CA PHE A 57 -3.20 -1.07 -2.98
C PHE A 57 -1.85 -1.45 -2.36
N HIS A 58 -1.91 -2.02 -1.16
CA HIS A 58 -0.78 -2.61 -0.46
C HIS A 58 -1.20 -3.98 0.11
N GLY A 59 -0.53 -5.03 -0.34
CA GLY A 59 -0.67 -6.35 0.27
C GLY A 59 0.29 -6.52 1.42
N THR A 60 -0.19 -7.10 2.50
CA THR A 60 0.62 -7.39 3.68
C THR A 60 0.02 -8.54 4.46
N PRO A 61 0.80 -9.30 5.23
CA PRO A 61 0.26 -10.40 6.01
C PRO A 61 -0.72 -9.95 7.11
N ARG A 62 -1.79 -10.73 7.27
CA ARG A 62 -2.75 -10.67 8.38
C ARG A 62 -2.70 -11.98 9.17
N HIS A 63 -2.49 -11.87 10.48
CA HIS A 63 -2.42 -12.99 11.43
C HIS A 63 -3.49 -12.90 12.52
N CYS A 64 -4.67 -12.42 12.14
CA CYS A 64 -5.85 -12.30 12.99
C CYS A 64 -7.12 -12.31 12.12
N ARG A 65 -8.28 -12.14 12.76
CA ARG A 65 -9.60 -12.18 12.11
C ARG A 65 -10.16 -10.81 11.75
N LEU A 66 -9.33 -9.75 11.82
CA LEU A 66 -9.76 -8.38 11.55
C LEU A 66 -10.45 -8.31 10.17
N GLY A 67 -11.71 -7.88 10.15
CA GLY A 67 -12.54 -7.72 8.96
C GLY A 67 -13.42 -8.93 8.62
N ASP A 68 -13.34 -10.05 9.35
CA ASP A 68 -14.16 -11.26 9.06
C ASP A 68 -15.66 -11.08 9.33
N GLY A 69 -16.02 -10.05 10.09
CA GLY A 69 -17.39 -9.76 10.48
C GLY A 69 -17.46 -8.52 11.36
N ASP A 70 -18.67 -8.09 11.70
CA ASP A 70 -18.89 -6.84 12.45
C ASP A 70 -18.31 -6.89 13.86
N ASN A 71 -18.18 -8.09 14.43
CA ASN A 71 -17.53 -8.31 15.73
C ASN A 71 -15.99 -8.40 15.67
N PHE A 72 -15.41 -8.39 14.47
CA PHE A 72 -13.96 -8.51 14.27
C PHE A 72 -13.35 -7.21 13.76
N THR A 73 -13.56 -6.12 14.49
CA THR A 73 -13.07 -4.76 14.15
C THR A 73 -11.89 -4.32 15.02
N ASN A 74 -11.56 -5.07 16.07
CA ASN A 74 -10.46 -4.76 16.98
C ASN A 74 -9.09 -5.10 16.38
N LEU A 75 -8.16 -4.14 16.42
CA LEU A 75 -6.78 -4.35 15.99
C LEU A 75 -6.02 -5.23 17.00
N CYS A 76 -5.43 -6.33 16.53
CA CYS A 76 -4.62 -7.18 17.41
C CYS A 76 -3.24 -6.56 17.69
N LYS A 77 -2.58 -7.02 18.76
CA LYS A 77 -1.23 -6.57 19.16
C LYS A 77 -0.10 -7.51 18.69
N LYS A 78 -0.40 -8.55 17.92
CA LYS A 78 0.60 -9.51 17.42
C LYS A 78 1.65 -8.79 16.57
N THR A 79 2.92 -8.98 16.88
CA THR A 79 4.06 -8.40 16.14
C THR A 79 4.22 -8.98 14.74
N THR A 80 3.63 -10.15 14.49
CA THR A 80 3.59 -10.79 13.18
C THR A 80 2.46 -10.28 12.28
N CYS A 81 1.48 -9.53 12.82
CA CYS A 81 0.35 -9.03 12.05
C CYS A 81 0.67 -7.65 11.44
N SER A 82 1.37 -7.66 10.30
CA SER A 82 1.76 -6.44 9.57
C SER A 82 0.56 -5.54 9.26
N LEU A 83 -0.60 -6.12 8.89
CA LEU A 83 -1.84 -5.36 8.70
C LEU A 83 -2.20 -4.53 9.96
N CYS A 84 -2.28 -5.17 11.12
CA CYS A 84 -2.63 -4.46 12.36
C CYS A 84 -1.52 -3.52 12.85
N ILE A 85 -0.26 -3.76 12.48
CA ILE A 85 0.83 -2.81 12.75
C ILE A 85 0.64 -1.54 11.93
N ILE A 86 0.39 -1.66 10.62
CA ILE A 86 0.12 -0.51 9.75
C ILE A 86 -1.12 0.25 10.21
N LEU A 87 -2.18 -0.45 10.62
CA LEU A 87 -3.40 0.22 11.10
C LEU A 87 -3.22 0.93 12.46
N ARG A 88 -2.33 0.44 13.34
CA ARG A 88 -2.04 1.08 14.63
C ARG A 88 -1.04 2.23 14.55
N TYR A 89 -0.05 2.13 13.67
CA TYR A 89 1.12 3.01 13.65
C TYR A 89 1.38 3.69 12.32
N SER A 90 0.52 3.48 11.31
CA SER A 90 0.76 3.83 9.91
C SER A 90 1.89 3.02 9.26
N PHE A 91 2.14 3.31 7.99
CA PHE A 91 3.28 2.77 7.25
C PHE A 91 4.61 3.31 7.77
N SER A 92 5.66 2.50 7.64
CA SER A 92 7.02 2.92 7.94
C SER A 92 7.99 2.40 6.90
N VAL A 93 8.83 3.29 6.38
CA VAL A 93 9.93 2.98 5.45
C VAL A 93 10.92 2.03 6.10
N GLU A 94 11.16 2.11 7.41
CA GLU A 94 12.04 1.20 8.16
C GLU A 94 11.62 -0.27 8.10
N ARG A 95 10.35 -0.54 7.74
CA ARG A 95 9.83 -1.90 7.56
C ARG A 95 10.02 -2.43 6.13
N ALA A 96 10.58 -1.65 5.21
CA ALA A 96 10.79 -2.10 3.83
C ALA A 96 11.68 -3.35 3.79
N GLY A 97 11.28 -4.35 3.01
CA GLY A 97 12.03 -5.62 2.85
C GLY A 97 12.05 -6.53 4.08
N THR A 98 11.29 -6.22 5.15
CA THR A 98 11.23 -7.05 6.36
C THR A 98 10.23 -8.22 6.27
N ALA A 99 9.44 -8.28 5.21
CA ALA A 99 8.51 -9.38 4.99
C ALA A 99 9.30 -10.67 4.65
N PRO A 100 8.99 -11.82 5.30
CA PRO A 100 9.61 -13.10 4.99
C PRO A 100 9.51 -13.41 3.49
N ASP A 101 10.60 -13.93 2.92
CA ASP A 101 10.70 -14.35 1.52
C ASP A 101 10.41 -13.25 0.47
N ARG A 102 10.43 -11.97 0.90
CA ARG A 102 10.12 -10.79 0.07
C ARG A 102 11.13 -9.66 0.30
N ASN A 103 12.41 -10.03 0.33
CA ASN A 103 13.54 -9.13 0.54
C ASN A 103 13.98 -8.40 -0.75
N PHE A 104 13.50 -8.82 -1.92
CA PHE A 104 13.83 -8.17 -3.18
C PHE A 104 13.08 -6.84 -3.34
N LEU A 105 13.83 -5.73 -3.25
CA LEU A 105 13.29 -4.37 -3.38
C LEU A 105 13.77 -3.72 -4.68
N ARG A 106 12.92 -3.76 -5.69
CA ARG A 106 13.25 -3.35 -7.07
C ARG A 106 13.73 -1.92 -7.21
N PHE A 107 13.16 -1.02 -6.43
CA PHE A 107 13.50 0.40 -6.35
C PHE A 107 13.99 0.76 -4.96
N GLY A 108 14.68 -0.18 -4.29
CA GLY A 108 15.29 0.02 -2.99
C GLY A 108 14.32 0.22 -1.83
N HIS A 109 14.83 0.83 -0.77
CA HIS A 109 14.24 0.84 0.57
C HIS A 109 13.10 1.86 0.70
N GLY A 110 11.89 1.45 0.32
CA GLY A 110 10.68 2.26 0.38
C GLY A 110 9.41 1.44 0.60
N ILE A 111 8.29 2.14 0.69
CA ILE A 111 6.94 1.57 0.84
C ILE A 111 6.39 1.30 -0.56
N TYR A 112 6.16 0.03 -0.88
CA TYR A 112 5.67 -0.42 -2.18
C TYR A 112 4.16 -0.49 -2.20
N THR A 113 3.57 0.09 -3.25
CA THR A 113 2.14 0.05 -3.53
C THR A 113 1.91 -0.14 -5.03
N SER A 114 0.68 -0.44 -5.43
CA SER A 114 0.33 -0.59 -6.85
C SER A 114 -1.09 -0.08 -7.12
N SER A 115 -1.36 0.34 -8.35
CA SER A 115 -2.74 0.55 -8.80
C SER A 115 -3.47 -0.76 -9.14
N VAL A 116 -2.75 -1.87 -9.18
CA VAL A 116 -3.24 -3.22 -9.51
C VAL A 116 -3.50 -4.01 -8.23
N SER A 117 -4.78 -4.21 -7.91
CA SER A 117 -5.20 -4.93 -6.71
C SER A 117 -4.80 -6.40 -6.74
N SER A 118 -4.88 -7.06 -7.90
CA SER A 118 -4.47 -8.47 -8.05
C SER A 118 -2.96 -8.68 -7.88
N LYS A 119 -2.17 -7.60 -7.98
CA LYS A 119 -0.74 -7.60 -7.64
C LYS A 119 -0.53 -7.40 -6.15
N ALA A 120 -1.27 -6.48 -5.52
CA ALA A 120 -1.24 -6.37 -4.07
C ALA A 120 -1.68 -7.68 -3.40
N ASP A 121 -2.63 -8.41 -3.99
CA ASP A 121 -3.04 -9.75 -3.55
C ASP A 121 -1.86 -10.73 -3.43
N ASP A 122 -0.87 -10.68 -4.33
CA ASP A 122 0.35 -11.52 -4.25
C ASP A 122 1.12 -11.31 -2.95
N TYR A 123 0.90 -10.17 -2.27
CA TYR A 123 1.55 -9.78 -1.01
C TYR A 123 0.68 -10.00 0.23
N THR A 124 -0.48 -10.62 0.07
CA THR A 124 -1.32 -11.08 1.17
C THR A 124 -0.97 -12.52 1.56
N ASN A 125 -1.72 -13.10 2.51
CA ASN A 125 -1.57 -14.50 2.91
C ASN A 125 -2.95 -15.10 3.22
N ASP A 126 -3.04 -16.41 3.05
CA ASP A 126 -4.09 -17.21 3.67
C ASP A 126 -3.76 -17.39 5.15
N HIS A 127 -4.78 -17.33 6.02
CA HIS A 127 -4.62 -17.47 7.45
C HIS A 127 -5.55 -18.55 7.98
N SER A 128 -5.03 -19.56 8.65
CA SER A 128 -5.80 -20.73 9.10
C SER A 128 -7.04 -20.41 9.95
N ASN A 129 -7.04 -19.27 10.65
CA ASN A 129 -8.16 -18.85 11.50
C ASN A 129 -9.14 -17.89 10.80
N SER A 130 -9.01 -17.68 9.49
CA SER A 130 -9.91 -16.83 8.73
C SER A 130 -10.16 -17.37 7.33
N PRO A 131 -11.41 -17.38 6.85
CA PRO A 131 -11.73 -17.80 5.49
C PRO A 131 -11.40 -16.76 4.42
N HIS A 132 -10.92 -15.56 4.79
CA HIS A 132 -10.77 -14.44 3.86
C HIS A 132 -9.31 -13.98 3.70
N ARG A 133 -8.98 -13.43 2.54
CA ARG A 133 -7.82 -12.55 2.34
C ARG A 133 -8.18 -11.11 2.64
N VAL A 134 -7.17 -10.29 2.91
CA VAL A 134 -7.34 -8.86 3.17
C VAL A 134 -6.26 -8.07 2.45
N VAL A 135 -6.70 -7.09 1.66
CA VAL A 135 -5.82 -6.09 1.06
C VAL A 135 -6.09 -4.72 1.70
N LEU A 136 -5.03 -3.94 1.86
CA LEU A 136 -5.12 -2.58 2.38
C LEU A 136 -5.15 -1.60 1.20
N VAL A 137 -6.05 -0.62 1.27
CA VAL A 137 -6.09 0.53 0.37
C VAL A 137 -5.59 1.74 1.13
N ALA A 138 -4.61 2.44 0.57
CA ALA A 138 -3.99 3.60 1.18
C ALA A 138 -4.19 4.85 0.33
N ARG A 139 -4.29 6.01 1.00
CA ARG A 139 -4.13 7.32 0.37
C ARG A 139 -2.65 7.63 0.30
N ALA A 140 -2.10 7.74 -0.90
CA ALA A 140 -0.70 8.06 -1.15
C ALA A 140 -0.60 9.43 -1.83
N ALA A 141 0.13 10.36 -1.23
CA ALA A 141 0.48 11.64 -1.83
C ALA A 141 1.79 11.45 -2.60
N LEU A 142 1.70 11.23 -3.91
CA LEU A 142 2.85 10.81 -4.71
C LEU A 142 3.73 11.98 -5.15
N GLY A 143 3.21 13.21 -5.13
CA GLY A 143 3.89 14.39 -5.65
C GLY A 143 4.41 14.17 -7.07
N LYS A 144 5.61 14.71 -7.34
CA LYS A 144 6.31 14.51 -8.60
C LYS A 144 7.03 13.15 -8.60
N SER A 145 6.48 12.18 -9.32
CA SER A 145 7.06 10.83 -9.41
C SER A 145 8.17 10.74 -10.46
N LYS A 146 9.30 10.12 -10.12
CA LYS A 146 10.30 9.72 -11.11
C LYS A 146 9.86 8.42 -11.78
N VAL A 147 9.65 8.46 -13.08
CA VAL A 147 9.41 7.24 -13.87
C VAL A 147 10.72 6.48 -14.04
N LEU A 148 10.74 5.22 -13.60
CA LEU A 148 11.85 4.29 -13.79
C LEU A 148 11.36 3.04 -14.53
N ARG A 149 12.13 2.60 -15.52
CA ARG A 149 11.84 1.41 -16.33
C ARG A 149 12.69 0.19 -15.92
N ARG A 150 13.80 0.43 -15.23
CA ARG A 150 14.76 -0.59 -14.83
C ARG A 150 14.95 -0.62 -13.32
N ASN A 151 15.27 -1.80 -12.80
CA ASN A 151 15.58 -2.02 -11.39
C ASN A 151 16.66 -1.04 -10.91
N THR A 152 16.41 -0.39 -9.77
CA THR A 152 17.34 0.53 -9.09
C THR A 152 17.33 0.21 -7.59
N GLN A 153 17.91 -0.93 -7.23
CA GLN A 153 17.74 -1.56 -5.92
C GLN A 153 18.40 -0.80 -4.76
N ASN A 154 19.29 0.15 -5.04
CA ASN A 154 20.06 0.86 -4.01
C ASN A 154 19.43 2.19 -3.55
N LEU A 155 18.23 2.54 -4.06
CA LEU A 155 17.57 3.78 -3.64
C LEU A 155 17.20 3.73 -2.15
N ARG A 156 17.45 4.84 -1.46
CA ARG A 156 16.99 5.08 -0.08
C ARG A 156 16.08 6.31 0.03
N SER A 157 15.91 7.01 -1.07
CA SER A 157 15.09 8.22 -1.24
C SER A 157 14.64 8.29 -2.70
N PRO A 158 13.63 9.11 -3.04
CA PRO A 158 13.38 9.43 -4.43
C PRO A 158 14.63 10.09 -5.04
N PRO A 159 14.86 9.95 -6.36
CA PRO A 159 15.87 10.72 -7.07
C PRO A 159 15.68 12.24 -6.87
N SER A 160 16.78 13.00 -6.95
CA SER A 160 16.76 14.44 -6.69
C SER A 160 15.71 15.18 -7.53
N GLY A 161 14.91 16.01 -6.86
CA GLY A 161 13.81 16.77 -7.48
C GLY A 161 12.51 15.99 -7.68
N TYR A 162 12.36 14.81 -7.07
CA TYR A 162 11.16 13.97 -7.09
C TYR A 162 10.73 13.58 -5.67
N ASP A 163 9.47 13.20 -5.53
CA ASP A 163 8.83 12.85 -4.27
C ASP A 163 8.62 11.34 -4.10
N SER A 164 8.49 10.63 -5.23
CA SER A 164 8.25 9.18 -5.29
C SER A 164 8.87 8.57 -6.56
N VAL A 165 8.81 7.24 -6.66
CA VAL A 165 9.15 6.50 -7.89
C VAL A 165 7.88 5.84 -8.44
N LEU A 166 7.73 5.89 -9.76
CA LEU A 166 6.76 5.10 -10.52
C LEU A 166 7.51 4.11 -11.42
N GLY A 167 7.39 2.82 -11.13
CA GLY A 167 7.87 1.76 -11.99
C GLY A 167 6.92 1.57 -13.18
N GLU A 168 7.42 1.77 -14.40
CA GLU A 168 6.65 1.62 -15.65
C GLU A 168 6.69 0.16 -16.16
N VAL A 169 5.55 -0.31 -16.68
CA VAL A 169 5.38 -1.67 -17.24
C VAL A 169 6.17 -1.81 -18.55
N GLY A 170 6.68 -3.02 -18.83
CA GLY A 170 7.16 -3.40 -20.16
C GLY A 170 8.65 -3.74 -20.27
N TYR A 171 9.44 -3.48 -19.22
CA TYR A 171 10.82 -3.97 -19.12
C TYR A 171 10.93 -4.95 -17.95
N ASP A 172 11.21 -4.47 -16.74
CA ASP A 172 11.38 -5.31 -15.55
C ASP A 172 10.07 -5.55 -14.77
N LEU A 173 8.95 -5.01 -15.27
CA LEU A 173 7.66 -4.98 -14.58
C LEU A 173 6.51 -5.44 -15.48
N ASN A 174 5.71 -6.37 -14.97
CA ASN A 174 4.43 -6.77 -15.56
C ASN A 174 3.27 -5.86 -15.14
N TYR A 175 3.40 -5.17 -14.00
CA TYR A 175 2.42 -4.22 -13.47
C TYR A 175 3.14 -3.10 -12.71
N ASP A 176 2.50 -1.93 -12.63
CA ASP A 176 3.07 -0.75 -12.00
C ASP A 176 3.40 -0.95 -10.51
N GLU A 177 4.38 -0.17 -10.05
CA GLU A 177 4.71 0.00 -8.63
C GLU A 177 4.87 1.49 -8.35
N GLN A 178 4.18 1.98 -7.33
CA GLN A 178 4.52 3.27 -6.73
C GLN A 178 5.34 3.01 -5.46
N VAL A 179 6.50 3.66 -5.37
CA VAL A 179 7.39 3.54 -4.20
C VAL A 179 7.51 4.90 -3.53
N LEU A 180 7.15 4.94 -2.25
CA LEU A 180 7.28 6.13 -1.40
C LEU A 180 8.43 5.92 -0.42
N TYR A 181 9.21 6.97 -0.18
CA TYR A 181 10.38 6.92 0.72
C TYR A 181 10.21 7.79 1.96
N ARG A 182 8.95 8.11 2.32
CA ARG A 182 8.63 8.84 3.53
C ARG A 182 7.38 8.29 4.20
N ASP A 183 7.44 8.12 5.51
CA ASP A 183 6.33 7.62 6.34
C ASP A 183 5.13 8.59 6.30
N ASP A 184 5.38 9.88 6.13
CA ASP A 184 4.35 10.93 6.04
C ASP A 184 3.70 11.05 4.67
N ALA A 185 4.12 10.28 3.65
CA ALA A 185 3.55 10.36 2.30
C ALA A 185 2.35 9.44 2.04
N ILE A 186 1.98 8.58 3.00
CA ILE A 186 0.94 7.57 2.81
C ILE A 186 0.15 7.26 4.09
N ARG A 187 -1.17 7.06 3.98
CA ARG A 187 -2.03 6.67 5.10
C ARG A 187 -2.97 5.53 4.75
N PRO A 188 -3.16 4.54 5.65
CA PRO A 188 -4.19 3.53 5.45
C PRO A 188 -5.56 4.22 5.41
N ALA A 189 -6.41 3.81 4.47
CA ALA A 189 -7.70 4.45 4.24
C ALA A 189 -8.84 3.44 4.26
N TYR A 190 -8.63 2.24 3.73
CA TYR A 190 -9.60 1.15 3.78
C TYR A 190 -8.90 -0.19 3.92
N ILE A 191 -9.63 -1.19 4.39
CA ILE A 191 -9.30 -2.61 4.17
C ILE A 191 -10.45 -3.26 3.40
N ILE A 192 -10.12 -4.19 2.51
CA ILE A 192 -11.08 -4.99 1.74
C ILE A 192 -10.84 -6.44 2.11
N THR A 193 -11.87 -7.12 2.61
CA THR A 193 -11.85 -8.56 2.84
C THR A 193 -12.55 -9.26 1.69
N TYR A 194 -11.96 -10.33 1.18
CA TYR A 194 -12.44 -11.06 0.01
C TYR A 194 -12.08 -12.55 0.08
N GLU A 195 -12.73 -13.38 -0.72
CA GLU A 195 -12.41 -14.81 -0.78
C GLU A 195 -11.02 -15.06 -1.41
N PRO A 196 -10.26 -16.07 -0.96
CA PRO A 196 -8.91 -16.37 -1.47
C PRO A 196 -8.81 -16.66 -2.98
#